data_AF-A0A2E8U6Y5-F1
#
_entry.id   AF-A0A2E8U6Y5-F1
#
_cell.length_a   1.000
_cell.length_b   1.000
_cell.length_c   1.000
_cell.angle_alpha   90.00
_cell.angle_beta   90.00
_cell.angle_gamma   90.00
#
_symmetry.space_group_name_H-M   'P 1'
#
loop_
_entity.id
_entity.type
_entity.pdbx_description
1 polymer ?
#
loop_
_entity_poly.entity_id
_entity_poly.type
_entity_poly.pdbx_seq_one_letter_code
_entity_poly.pdbx_strand_id
1 'polypeptide(L)'
;MRERGSASAAALALAMLLLMSLYPAVESGLTENRTENATSRSTACSGVCINELMPNADGSDQGIFPNGEWVELYNSGSTGVNLENWTLEDIGGWVHPIDSSTWVGFSNLDESYVIASGSYAVVAENEVGTLRLNNAGETLYLKDASGTIIHTVTTGEASNGVSKI
;
A
#
# COMPACT_ATOMS: atom_id res chain seq x y z
N MET A 1 -5.82 -51.68 -49.75
CA MET A 1 -4.71 -50.89 -49.19
C MET A 1 -5.00 -50.71 -47.71
N ARG A 2 -4.17 -51.36 -46.87
CA ARG A 2 -4.09 -51.44 -45.39
C ARG A 2 -5.17 -50.80 -44.50
N GLU A 3 -5.74 -51.62 -43.60
CA GLU A 3 -5.98 -51.33 -42.16
C GLU A 3 -5.93 -52.68 -41.40
N ARG A 4 -4.76 -53.12 -40.90
CA ARG A 4 -4.22 -53.03 -39.53
C ARG A 4 -5.20 -53.42 -38.41
N GLY A 5 -4.96 -54.61 -37.86
CA GLY A 5 -5.66 -55.19 -36.72
C GLY A 5 -5.35 -54.51 -35.38
N SER A 6 -6.34 -54.55 -34.50
CA SER A 6 -6.24 -54.17 -33.09
C SER A 6 -5.73 -55.35 -32.27
N ALA A 7 -4.55 -55.18 -31.66
CA ALA A 7 -4.02 -56.13 -30.69
C ALA A 7 -4.30 -55.58 -29.28
N SER A 8 -5.26 -56.24 -28.64
CA SER A 8 -5.55 -56.41 -27.21
C SER A 8 -4.67 -55.65 -26.21
N ALA A 9 -5.29 -54.65 -25.58
CA ALA A 9 -4.90 -54.07 -24.31
C ALA A 9 -5.35 -55.00 -23.16
N ALA A 10 -4.45 -55.81 -22.59
CA ALA A 10 -4.79 -56.59 -21.40
C ALA A 10 -3.55 -57.12 -20.66
N ALA A 11 -2.59 -56.28 -20.26
CA ALA A 11 -1.51 -56.74 -19.38
C ALA A 11 -0.74 -55.64 -18.60
N LEU A 12 -1.20 -54.40 -18.50
CA LEU A 12 -0.43 -53.31 -17.88
C LEU A 12 -1.20 -52.45 -16.86
N ALA A 13 -2.44 -52.80 -16.52
CA ALA A 13 -3.29 -51.96 -15.67
C ALA A 13 -3.15 -52.20 -14.15
N LEU A 14 -2.61 -53.33 -13.69
CA LEU A 14 -2.54 -53.62 -12.25
C LEU A 14 -1.25 -53.13 -11.55
N ALA A 15 -0.19 -52.78 -12.30
CA ALA A 15 1.07 -52.30 -11.72
C ALA A 15 1.11 -50.77 -11.52
N MET A 16 0.25 -50.00 -12.20
CA MET A 16 0.17 -48.53 -12.03
C MET A 16 -0.73 -48.09 -10.85
N LEU A 17 -1.60 -48.96 -10.33
CA LEU A 17 -2.50 -48.65 -9.22
C LEU A 17 -1.85 -48.78 -7.83
N LEU A 18 -0.66 -49.40 -7.73
CA LEU A 18 0.09 -49.52 -6.46
C LEU A 18 1.19 -48.47 -6.30
N LEU A 19 1.50 -47.68 -7.33
CA LEU A 19 2.48 -46.60 -7.26
C LEU A 19 1.84 -45.23 -7.00
N MET A 20 0.52 -45.10 -7.16
CA MET A 20 -0.21 -43.85 -6.90
C MET A 20 -0.67 -43.67 -5.43
N SER A 21 -0.45 -44.65 -4.55
CA SER A 21 -0.84 -44.58 -3.13
C SER A 21 0.23 -43.95 -2.22
N LEU A 22 1.38 -43.54 -2.76
CA LEU A 22 2.48 -42.92 -2.00
C LEU A 22 2.72 -41.44 -2.33
N TYR A 23 1.86 -40.81 -3.14
CA TYR A 23 1.92 -39.37 -3.32
C TYR A 23 1.04 -38.69 -2.25
N PRO A 24 1.59 -37.92 -1.31
CA PRO A 24 0.77 -36.92 -0.65
C PRO A 24 0.30 -35.97 -1.74
N ALA A 25 -1.01 -35.96 -2.02
CA ALA A 25 -1.64 -34.86 -2.71
C ALA A 25 -1.37 -33.62 -1.85
N VAL A 26 -0.38 -32.81 -2.25
CA VAL A 26 -0.29 -31.43 -1.79
C VAL A 26 -1.45 -30.71 -2.47
N GLU A 27 -2.63 -30.89 -1.90
CA GLU A 27 -3.80 -30.08 -2.18
C GLU A 27 -3.63 -28.78 -1.38
N SER A 28 -2.66 -27.97 -1.80
CA SER A 28 -2.58 -26.58 -1.38
C SER A 28 -3.66 -25.85 -2.13
N GLY A 29 -4.80 -25.72 -1.45
CA GLY A 29 -6.02 -25.15 -1.96
C GLY A 29 -5.79 -23.84 -2.70
N LEU A 30 -6.19 -23.83 -3.97
CA LEU A 30 -6.80 -22.65 -4.57
C LEU A 30 -8.21 -22.49 -3.98
N THR A 31 -8.26 -22.29 -2.67
CA THR A 31 -9.37 -21.60 -2.05
C THR A 31 -8.87 -20.18 -1.93
N GLU A 32 -9.02 -19.40 -3.01
CA GLU A 32 -9.02 -17.94 -2.87
C GLU A 32 -10.23 -17.58 -2.02
N ASN A 33 -10.08 -17.71 -0.71
CA ASN A 33 -10.85 -16.93 0.22
C ASN A 33 -10.32 -15.49 0.08
N ARG A 34 -10.69 -14.83 -1.03
CA ARG A 34 -10.54 -13.38 -1.17
C ARG A 34 -11.64 -12.71 -0.36
N THR A 35 -11.64 -13.03 0.92
CA THR A 35 -11.97 -12.09 1.98
C THR A 35 -10.63 -11.67 2.55
N GLU A 36 -9.79 -11.04 1.71
CA GLU A 36 -8.68 -10.23 2.18
C GLU A 36 -9.32 -9.05 2.90
N ASN A 37 -9.73 -9.28 4.14
CA ASN A 37 -9.93 -8.21 5.09
C ASN A 37 -8.51 -7.71 5.37
N ALA A 38 -7.95 -6.93 4.44
CA ALA A 38 -6.56 -6.49 4.47
C ALA A 38 -6.38 -5.68 5.75
N THR A 39 -5.85 -6.34 6.78
CA THR A 39 -5.44 -5.71 8.02
C THR A 39 -4.35 -4.71 7.65
N SER A 40 -4.51 -3.45 8.06
CA SER A 40 -3.48 -2.44 7.85
C SER A 40 -2.12 -2.95 8.31
N ARG A 41 -1.10 -2.72 7.50
CA ARG A 41 0.29 -3.07 7.82
C ARG A 41 1.23 -1.97 7.36
N SER A 42 2.36 -1.85 8.05
CA SER A 42 3.42 -0.94 7.65
C SER A 42 4.80 -1.58 7.79
N THR A 43 5.79 -1.02 7.12
CA THR A 43 7.20 -1.28 7.44
C THR A 43 7.53 -0.73 8.83
N ALA A 44 8.64 -1.17 9.44
CA ALA A 44 9.08 -0.58 10.71
C ALA A 44 9.37 0.92 10.54
N CYS A 45 8.83 1.75 11.43
CA CYS A 45 9.13 3.17 11.44
C CYS A 45 10.52 3.42 12.03
N SER A 46 11.39 4.10 11.28
CA SER A 46 12.73 4.50 11.71
C SER A 46 13.01 5.91 11.22
N GLY A 47 12.60 6.92 12.01
CA GLY A 47 12.64 8.33 11.61
C GLY A 47 11.24 8.84 11.24
N VAL A 48 11.09 9.44 10.06
CA VAL A 48 9.80 9.94 9.58
C VAL A 48 9.01 8.80 8.95
N CYS A 49 7.77 8.60 9.38
CA CYS A 49 6.88 7.58 8.86
C CYS A 49 5.46 8.11 8.68
N ILE A 50 4.67 7.38 7.91
CA ILE A 50 3.24 7.61 7.76
C ILE A 50 2.56 7.14 9.05
N ASN A 51 1.84 8.06 9.71
CA ASN A 51 1.11 7.84 10.95
C ASN A 51 -0.40 7.70 10.74
N GLU A 52 -0.96 8.32 9.71
CA GLU A 52 -2.38 8.21 9.42
C GLU A 52 -2.64 8.55 7.96
N LEU A 53 -3.72 8.04 7.40
CA LEU A 53 -4.18 8.38 6.06
C LEU A 53 -5.70 8.45 6.00
N MET A 54 -6.22 9.41 5.24
CA MET A 54 -7.66 9.62 4.98
C MET A 54 -7.94 9.41 3.50
N PRO A 55 -8.18 8.16 3.03
CA PRO A 55 -8.49 7.90 1.64
C PRO A 55 -9.89 8.35 1.23
N ASN A 56 -10.87 8.18 2.13
CA ASN A 56 -12.28 8.40 1.82
C ASN A 56 -12.80 9.59 2.64
N ALA A 57 -12.38 10.80 2.30
CA ALA A 57 -12.77 12.00 3.04
C ALA A 57 -14.28 12.29 2.92
N ASP A 58 -14.85 13.06 3.85
CA ASP A 58 -16.27 13.45 3.82
C ASP A 58 -16.60 14.37 2.63
N GLY A 59 -15.62 15.17 2.21
CA GLY A 59 -15.75 16.08 1.08
C GLY A 59 -15.28 15.46 -0.23
N SER A 60 -14.84 16.31 -1.15
CA SER A 60 -14.20 15.83 -2.38
C SER A 60 -12.81 15.29 -2.03
N ASP A 61 -12.41 14.15 -2.60
CA ASP A 61 -11.05 13.62 -2.46
C ASP A 61 -9.97 14.68 -2.79
N GLN A 62 -10.25 15.55 -3.75
CA GLN A 62 -9.36 16.65 -4.15
C GLN A 62 -9.48 17.93 -3.31
N GLY A 63 -10.27 17.88 -2.24
CA GLY A 63 -10.61 19.04 -1.43
C GLY A 63 -9.46 19.54 -0.56
N ILE A 64 -9.72 20.68 0.07
CA ILE A 64 -8.82 21.26 1.07
C ILE A 64 -9.00 20.52 2.40
N PHE A 65 -7.89 20.31 3.12
CA PHE A 65 -7.92 19.76 4.48
C PHE A 65 -8.90 20.52 5.39
N PRO A 66 -9.69 19.82 6.25
CA PRO A 66 -9.71 18.38 6.47
C PRO A 66 -10.69 17.61 5.57
N ASN A 67 -11.34 18.29 4.61
CA ASN A 67 -12.45 17.71 3.85
C ASN A 67 -12.00 16.93 2.60
N GLY A 68 -10.72 17.02 2.21
CA GLY A 68 -10.13 16.19 1.15
C GLY A 68 -9.21 15.11 1.69
N GLU A 69 -8.55 14.39 0.79
CA GLU A 69 -7.56 13.37 1.15
C GLU A 69 -6.34 14.01 1.83
N TRP A 70 -5.79 13.31 2.81
CA TRP A 70 -4.57 13.71 3.49
C TRP A 70 -3.84 12.52 4.11
N VAL A 71 -2.57 12.75 4.40
CA VAL A 71 -1.66 11.82 5.07
C VAL A 71 -0.98 12.55 6.20
N GLU A 72 -1.01 11.97 7.39
CA GLU A 72 -0.23 12.44 8.53
C GLU A 72 1.11 11.70 8.57
N LEU A 73 2.17 12.47 8.71
CA LEU A 73 3.52 12.00 8.96
C LEU A 73 3.88 12.22 10.42
N TYR A 74 4.66 11.30 11.00
CA TYR A 74 5.22 11.41 12.34
C TYR A 74 6.73 11.23 12.29
N ASN A 75 7.46 12.13 12.96
CA ASN A 75 8.90 11.97 13.16
C ASN A 75 9.20 11.26 14.49
N SER A 76 9.39 9.94 14.41
CA SER A 76 9.82 9.11 15.55
C SER A 76 11.29 9.26 15.95
N GLY A 77 12.08 9.97 15.12
CA GLY A 77 13.49 10.22 15.37
C GLY A 77 13.75 11.19 16.51
N SER A 78 15.02 11.33 16.92
CA SER A 78 15.45 12.21 18.00
C SER A 78 15.85 13.62 17.55
N THR A 79 15.83 13.92 16.25
CA THR A 79 16.17 15.22 15.67
C THR A 79 15.14 15.66 14.64
N GLY A 80 15.11 16.95 14.32
CA GLY A 80 14.33 17.46 13.20
C GLY A 80 14.81 16.86 11.87
N VAL A 81 13.87 16.65 10.94
CA VAL A 81 14.15 16.11 9.61
C VAL A 81 13.63 17.07 8.57
N ASN A 82 14.48 17.47 7.64
CA ASN A 82 14.09 18.29 6.49
C ASN A 82 13.46 17.39 5.40
N LEU A 83 12.22 17.68 5.03
CA LEU A 83 11.41 16.96 4.05
C LEU A 83 11.40 17.62 2.67
N GLU A 84 12.29 18.57 2.41
CA GLU A 84 12.39 19.23 1.10
C GLU A 84 12.62 18.19 0.00
N ASN A 85 11.77 18.25 -1.05
CA ASN A 85 11.72 17.30 -2.17
C ASN A 85 11.31 15.85 -1.80
N TRP A 86 10.81 15.61 -0.59
CA TRP A 86 10.18 14.32 -0.27
C TRP A 86 8.81 14.21 -0.95
N THR A 87 8.35 12.99 -1.16
CA THR A 87 7.10 12.71 -1.85
C THR A 87 6.33 11.56 -1.21
N LEU A 88 5.02 11.58 -1.46
CA LEU A 88 4.14 10.42 -1.31
C LEU A 88 3.89 9.84 -2.70
N GLU A 89 3.95 8.52 -2.84
CA GLU A 89 3.67 7.84 -4.11
C GLU A 89 2.76 6.64 -3.88
N ASP A 90 1.67 6.55 -4.62
CA ASP A 90 0.76 5.39 -4.57
C ASP A 90 1.30 4.23 -5.42
N ILE A 91 0.68 3.06 -5.32
CA ILE A 91 1.05 1.89 -6.13
C ILE A 91 0.78 2.10 -7.64
N GLY A 92 -0.09 3.04 -8.01
CA GLY A 92 -0.34 3.48 -9.37
C GLY A 92 0.76 4.38 -9.97
N GLY A 93 1.67 4.88 -9.14
CA GLY A 93 2.77 5.78 -9.54
C GLY A 93 2.39 7.27 -9.57
N TRP A 94 1.27 7.66 -8.95
CA TRP A 94 0.93 9.06 -8.71
C TRP A 94 1.81 9.63 -7.61
N VAL A 95 2.52 10.71 -7.93
CA VAL A 95 3.49 11.34 -7.03
C VAL A 95 2.91 12.65 -6.49
N HIS A 96 2.72 12.72 -5.18
CA HIS A 96 2.28 13.91 -4.46
C HIS A 96 3.46 14.55 -3.72
N PRO A 97 3.80 15.82 -3.98
CA PRO A 97 4.94 16.48 -3.36
C PRO A 97 4.65 16.87 -1.91
N ILE A 98 5.68 16.88 -1.07
CA ILE A 98 5.64 17.50 0.26
C ILE A 98 6.24 18.89 0.13
N ASP A 99 5.38 19.91 -0.03
CA ASP A 99 5.82 21.29 -0.18
C ASP A 99 4.85 22.30 0.44
N SER A 100 5.13 23.59 0.25
CA SER A 100 4.34 24.68 0.83
C SER A 100 2.86 24.72 0.41
N SER A 101 2.49 24.04 -0.68
CA SER A 101 1.10 23.96 -1.16
C SER A 101 0.33 22.78 -0.56
N THR A 102 1.02 21.70 -0.22
CA THR A 102 0.41 20.45 0.28
C THR A 102 0.54 20.31 1.80
N TRP A 103 1.58 20.88 2.41
CA TRP A 103 1.78 20.85 3.85
C TRP A 103 0.85 21.85 4.56
N VAL A 104 -0.12 21.32 5.31
CA VAL A 104 -1.07 22.12 6.09
C VAL A 104 -0.34 22.94 7.16
N GLY A 105 -0.47 24.26 7.08
CA GLY A 105 0.18 25.17 8.04
C GLY A 105 1.67 25.40 7.79
N PHE A 106 2.18 25.13 6.59
CA PHE A 106 3.59 25.33 6.22
C PHE A 106 4.16 26.70 6.62
N SER A 107 3.39 27.78 6.50
CA SER A 107 3.83 29.14 6.86
C SER A 107 4.05 29.35 8.37
N ASN A 108 3.62 28.40 9.20
CA ASN A 108 3.76 28.44 10.65
C ASN A 108 4.91 27.56 11.16
N LEU A 109 5.69 26.94 10.26
CA LEU A 109 6.86 26.15 10.66
C LEU A 109 7.96 27.05 11.21
N ASP A 110 8.65 26.59 12.25
CA ASP A 110 9.83 27.26 12.80
C ASP A 110 10.98 27.30 11.78
N GLU A 111 11.12 26.21 11.01
CA GLU A 111 12.06 26.07 9.90
C GLU A 111 11.34 25.40 8.72
N SER A 112 11.45 26.00 7.53
CA SER A 112 10.80 25.48 6.32
C SER A 112 11.16 24.01 6.08
N TYR A 113 10.15 23.20 5.76
CA TYR A 113 10.26 21.77 5.49
C TYR A 113 10.72 20.89 6.66
N VAL A 114 10.99 21.45 7.85
CA VAL A 114 11.49 20.66 8.97
C VAL A 114 10.35 20.17 9.85
N ILE A 115 10.22 18.84 9.96
CA ILE A 115 9.40 18.21 11.00
C ILE A 115 10.27 17.96 12.23
N ALA A 116 9.96 18.62 13.34
CA ALA A 116 10.70 18.44 14.60
C ALA A 116 10.55 17.01 15.15
N SER A 117 11.48 16.60 16.00
CA SER A 117 11.41 15.31 16.71
C SER A 117 10.10 15.19 17.50
N GLY A 118 9.44 14.04 17.41
CA GLY A 118 8.18 13.77 18.10
C GLY A 118 6.99 14.59 17.60
N SER A 119 7.13 15.31 16.48
CA SER A 119 6.07 16.14 15.89
C SER A 119 5.42 15.46 14.69
N TYR A 120 4.28 16.02 14.28
CA TYR A 120 3.45 15.54 13.18
C TYR A 120 3.37 16.59 12.07
N ALA A 121 3.15 16.13 10.85
CA ALA A 121 2.89 16.98 9.70
C ALA A 121 1.72 16.40 8.88
N VAL A 122 0.78 17.24 8.48
CA VAL A 122 -0.30 16.83 7.59
C VAL A 122 0.02 17.30 6.18
N VAL A 123 0.11 16.35 5.26
CA VAL A 123 0.26 16.56 3.83
C VAL A 123 -1.07 16.25 3.17
N ALA A 124 -1.70 17.25 2.59
CA ALA A 124 -3.07 17.16 2.08
C ALA A 124 -3.12 17.45 0.58
N GLU A 125 -4.14 16.89 -0.07
CA GLU A 125 -4.33 17.05 -1.52
C GLU A 125 -4.52 18.52 -1.92
N ASN A 126 -5.26 19.30 -1.13
CA ASN A 126 -5.36 20.77 -1.24
C ASN A 126 -5.50 21.27 -2.70
N GLU A 127 -6.37 20.61 -3.47
CA GLU A 127 -6.68 20.96 -4.87
C GLU A 127 -5.49 20.82 -5.85
N VAL A 128 -4.39 20.16 -5.47
CA VAL A 128 -3.19 19.99 -6.31
C VAL A 128 -3.40 18.99 -7.44
N GLY A 129 -4.17 17.92 -7.21
CA GLY A 129 -4.52 16.94 -8.22
C GLY A 129 -3.62 15.71 -8.28
N THR A 130 -2.81 15.45 -7.26
CA THR A 130 -1.72 14.47 -7.31
C THR A 130 -1.75 13.44 -6.20
N LEU A 131 -2.39 13.70 -5.06
CA LEU A 131 -2.70 12.68 -4.07
C LEU A 131 -3.89 11.86 -4.57
N ARG A 132 -3.70 10.54 -4.66
CA ARG A 132 -4.67 9.59 -5.22
C ARG A 132 -4.79 8.39 -4.31
N LEU A 133 -5.37 8.58 -3.13
CA LEU A 133 -5.58 7.48 -2.21
C LEU A 133 -6.75 6.59 -2.70
N ASN A 134 -6.63 5.30 -2.48
CA ASN A 134 -7.52 4.30 -3.05
C ASN A 134 -8.49 3.78 -1.98
N ASN A 135 -9.78 4.07 -2.16
CA ASN A 135 -10.83 3.68 -1.22
C ASN A 135 -11.01 2.16 -1.05
N ALA A 136 -10.71 1.37 -2.08
CA ALA A 136 -10.82 -0.10 -2.01
C ALA A 136 -9.65 -0.77 -1.26
N GLY A 137 -8.60 0.00 -0.95
CA GLY A 137 -7.35 -0.47 -0.37
C GLY A 137 -6.17 0.28 -0.99
N GLU A 138 -5.21 0.64 -0.15
CA GLU A 138 -4.10 1.52 -0.52
C GLU A 138 -2.75 0.82 -0.29
N THR A 139 -1.76 1.12 -1.11
CA THR A 139 -0.34 0.99 -0.78
C THR A 139 0.39 2.28 -1.09
N LEU A 140 0.79 2.99 -0.04
CA LEU A 140 1.43 4.29 -0.12
C LEU A 140 2.90 4.20 0.30
N TYR A 141 3.77 4.83 -0.49
CA TYR A 141 5.19 4.98 -0.23
C TYR A 141 5.51 6.41 0.20
N LEU A 142 6.21 6.57 1.32
CA LEU A 142 6.92 7.80 1.65
C LEU A 142 8.34 7.70 1.09
N LYS A 143 8.72 8.63 0.23
CA LYS A 143 10.05 8.67 -0.39
C LYS A 143 10.81 9.93 -0.01
N ASP A 144 12.11 9.77 0.21
CA ASP A 144 13.00 10.92 0.44
C ASP A 144 13.36 11.65 -0.86
N ALA A 145 14.13 12.74 -0.73
CA ALA A 145 14.59 13.56 -1.86
C ALA A 145 15.42 12.80 -2.92
N SER A 146 15.97 11.62 -2.59
CA SER A 146 16.69 10.76 -3.52
C SER A 146 15.79 9.75 -4.24
N GLY A 147 14.50 9.69 -3.86
CA GLY A 147 13.55 8.69 -4.31
C GLY A 147 13.63 7.37 -3.53
N THR A 148 14.39 7.32 -2.43
CA THR A 148 14.49 6.13 -1.58
C THR A 148 13.22 5.99 -0.76
N ILE A 149 12.63 4.80 -0.74
CA ILE A 149 11.44 4.51 0.09
C ILE A 149 11.87 4.47 1.55
N ILE A 150 11.32 5.39 2.35
CA ILE A 150 11.54 5.51 3.78
C ILE A 150 10.51 4.71 4.57
N HIS A 151 9.26 4.72 4.13
CA HIS A 151 8.18 4.01 4.80
C HIS A 151 7.11 3.57 3.79
N THR A 152 6.52 2.40 4.05
CA THR A 152 5.39 1.88 3.28
C THR A 152 4.24 1.54 4.21
N VAL A 153 3.03 1.92 3.82
CA VAL A 153 1.78 1.47 4.46
C VAL A 153 0.92 0.77 3.42
N THR A 154 0.27 -0.33 3.81
CA THR A 154 -0.81 -0.97 3.04
C THR A 154 -2.06 -1.01 3.90
N THR A 155 -3.20 -0.57 3.39
CA THR A 155 -4.49 -0.63 4.09
C THR A 155 -5.55 -1.36 3.26
N GLY A 156 -6.57 -1.89 3.93
CA GLY A 156 -7.79 -2.35 3.28
C GLY A 156 -8.78 -1.22 2.98
N GLU A 157 -10.03 -1.60 2.72
CA GLU A 157 -11.12 -0.69 2.35
C GLU A 157 -11.31 0.46 3.36
N ALA A 158 -11.44 1.67 2.83
CA ALA A 158 -11.67 2.90 3.58
C ALA A 158 -13.17 3.22 3.68
N SER A 159 -13.64 3.40 4.92
CA SER A 159 -14.97 3.92 5.19
C SER A 159 -14.96 5.45 5.07
N ASN A 160 -16.05 6.01 4.60
CA ASN A 160 -16.19 7.47 4.45
C ASN A 160 -16.02 8.19 5.80
N GLY A 161 -15.20 9.24 5.79
CA GLY A 161 -14.87 10.06 6.97
C GLY A 161 -14.00 9.36 8.01
N VAL A 162 -13.50 8.15 7.73
CA VAL A 162 -12.72 7.35 8.69
C VAL A 162 -11.31 7.18 8.17
N SER A 163 -10.38 7.82 8.87
CA SER A 163 -8.95 7.66 8.66
C SER A 163 -8.48 6.26 9.07
N LYS A 164 -7.33 5.88 8.54
CA LYS A 164 -6.69 4.58 8.76
C LYS A 164 -5.28 4.77 9.30
N ILE A 165 -4.95 3.89 10.23
CA ILE A 165 -3.63 3.28 10.40
C ILE A 165 -3.78 1.99 11.22
#